data_AF-A0A2V9BF45-F1
#
_entry.id   AF-A0A2V9BF45-F1
#
_cell.length_a   1.000
_cell.length_b   1.000
_cell.length_c   1.000
_cell.angle_alpha   90.00
_cell.angle_beta   90.00
_cell.angle_gamma   90.00
#
_symmetry.space_group_name_H-M   'P 1'
#
loop_
_entity.id
_entity.type
_entity.pdbx_description
1 polymer ?
#
loop_
_entity_poly.entity_id
_entity_poly.type
_entity_poly.pdbx_seq_one_letter_code
_entity_poly.pdbx_strand_id
1 'polypeptide(L)'
;MAFRIHGVSPEFVKGIQGAVDKNVTADQLVALRIHGAAPEFAKAMRDLLGRQLTSDELVAMRIHGVSPEFTQQMQELVSKDLSVDQLVAFRIHGASPEFVKEMKEAGYEHIAPDQLVAMRIHGVNKAFVLEARARGYKDLTIDRLIELRIHGLRRASL
;
A
#
# COMPACT_ATOMS: atom_id res chain seq x y z
N MET A 1 -23.26 -26.60 5.44
CA MET A 1 -22.76 -26.38 6.82
C MET A 1 -21.65 -25.34 6.90
N ALA A 2 -20.76 -25.20 5.90
CA ALA A 2 -19.62 -24.26 5.93
C ALA A 2 -19.98 -22.77 6.18
N PHE A 3 -21.02 -22.23 5.54
CA PHE A 3 -21.42 -20.82 5.72
C PHE A 3 -21.74 -20.42 7.17
N ARG A 4 -22.45 -21.30 7.88
CA ARG A 4 -22.94 -21.02 9.23
C ARG A 4 -21.82 -21.05 10.27
N ILE A 5 -20.83 -21.91 10.06
CA ILE A 5 -19.63 -22.03 10.92
C ILE A 5 -18.76 -20.77 10.80
N HIS A 6 -18.70 -20.19 9.60
CA HIS A 6 -17.87 -19.01 9.33
C HIS A 6 -18.64 -17.68 9.44
N GLY A 7 -19.90 -17.70 9.90
CA GLY A 7 -20.68 -16.48 10.14
C GLY A 7 -21.08 -15.71 8.87
N VAL A 8 -21.25 -16.41 7.75
CA VAL A 8 -21.77 -15.85 6.50
C VAL A 8 -23.30 -15.84 6.56
N SER A 9 -23.90 -14.67 6.81
CA SER A 9 -25.36 -14.49 6.91
C SER A 9 -25.97 -14.00 5.59
N PRO A 10 -27.29 -14.14 5.37
CA PRO A 10 -27.97 -13.56 4.21
C PRO A 10 -27.74 -12.05 4.05
N GLU A 11 -27.67 -11.31 5.16
CA GLU A 11 -27.38 -9.87 5.18
C GLU A 11 -25.97 -9.58 4.71
N PHE A 12 -24.98 -10.37 5.16
CA PHE A 12 -23.60 -10.27 4.67
C PHE A 12 -23.53 -10.55 3.16
N VAL A 13 -24.17 -11.61 2.68
CA VAL A 13 -24.19 -11.95 1.24
C VAL A 13 -24.79 -10.81 0.43
N LYS A 14 -25.94 -10.28 0.85
CA LYS A 14 -26.60 -9.14 0.19
C LYS A 14 -25.71 -7.90 0.19
N GLY A 15 -25.02 -7.61 1.29
CA GLY A 15 -24.10 -6.48 1.40
C GLY A 15 -22.90 -6.61 0.47
N ILE A 16 -22.26 -7.78 0.43
CA ILE A 16 -21.12 -8.06 -0.45
C ILE A 16 -21.52 -7.97 -1.92
N GLN A 17 -22.64 -8.58 -2.31
CA GLN A 17 -23.11 -8.56 -3.70
C GLN A 17 -23.37 -7.15 -4.26
N GLY A 18 -23.61 -6.16 -3.40
CA GLY A 18 -23.75 -4.75 -3.81
C GLY A 18 -22.44 -3.97 -3.89
N ALA A 19 -21.33 -4.55 -3.44
CA ALA A 19 -20.04 -3.88 -3.28
C ALA A 19 -18.89 -4.50 -4.11
N VAL A 20 -19.06 -5.71 -4.62
CA VAL A 20 -18.04 -6.46 -5.39
C VAL A 20 -18.55 -6.86 -6.76
N ASP A 21 -17.64 -7.20 -7.67
CA ASP A 21 -18.02 -7.66 -9.02
C ASP A 21 -18.89 -8.94 -9.00
N LYS A 22 -19.69 -9.15 -10.05
CA LYS A 22 -20.70 -10.20 -10.14
C LYS A 22 -20.04 -11.60 -10.09
N ASN A 23 -20.77 -12.54 -9.48
CA ASN A 23 -20.43 -13.98 -9.35
C ASN A 23 -19.47 -14.37 -8.22
N VAL A 24 -19.66 -13.83 -7.02
CA VAL A 24 -18.95 -14.32 -5.81
C VAL A 24 -19.39 -15.74 -5.49
N THR A 25 -18.42 -16.67 -5.41
CA THR A 25 -18.68 -18.05 -5.02
C THR A 25 -18.91 -18.18 -3.51
N ALA A 26 -19.45 -19.34 -3.11
CA ALA A 26 -19.59 -19.69 -1.70
C ALA A 26 -18.28 -19.58 -0.92
N ASP A 27 -17.19 -20.10 -1.50
CA ASP A 27 -15.88 -20.12 -0.86
C ASP A 27 -15.29 -18.71 -0.77
N GLN A 28 -15.52 -17.86 -1.76
CA GLN A 28 -15.12 -16.46 -1.72
C GLN A 28 -15.88 -15.67 -0.64
N LEU A 29 -17.18 -15.93 -0.44
CA LEU A 29 -17.94 -15.32 0.66
C LEU A 29 -17.39 -15.73 2.03
N VAL A 30 -17.00 -16.99 2.19
CA VAL A 30 -16.34 -17.48 3.40
C VAL A 30 -14.99 -16.81 3.60
N ALA A 31 -14.15 -16.72 2.56
CA ALA A 31 -12.84 -16.07 2.62
C ALA A 31 -12.95 -14.59 3.02
N LEU A 32 -13.85 -13.84 2.37
CA LEU A 32 -14.13 -12.45 2.73
C LEU A 32 -14.51 -12.32 4.21
N ARG A 33 -15.36 -13.23 4.71
CA ARG A 33 -15.81 -13.20 6.10
C ARG A 33 -14.72 -13.55 7.11
N ILE A 34 -13.88 -14.55 6.83
CA ILE A 34 -12.75 -14.96 7.66
C ILE A 34 -11.72 -13.83 7.77
N HIS A 35 -11.41 -13.18 6.66
CA HIS A 35 -10.43 -12.09 6.61
C HIS A 35 -11.03 -10.72 6.99
N GLY A 36 -12.30 -10.68 7.39
CA GLY A 36 -12.95 -9.46 7.88
C GLY A 36 -13.24 -8.42 6.79
N ALA A 37 -13.27 -8.80 5.52
CA ALA A 37 -13.68 -7.95 4.40
C ALA A 37 -15.20 -7.75 4.40
N ALA A 38 -15.67 -6.94 5.35
CA ALA A 38 -17.08 -6.62 5.53
C ALA A 38 -17.65 -5.74 4.38
N PRO A 39 -18.97 -5.75 4.13
CA PRO A 39 -19.61 -4.93 3.11
C PRO A 39 -19.26 -3.44 3.17
N GLU A 40 -19.15 -2.87 4.38
CA GLU A 40 -18.83 -1.46 4.60
C GLU A 40 -17.43 -1.13 4.07
N PHE A 41 -16.47 -2.03 4.26
CA PHE A 41 -15.13 -1.89 3.74
C PHE A 41 -15.08 -2.05 2.22
N ALA A 42 -15.77 -3.05 1.68
CA ALA A 42 -15.85 -3.24 0.24
C ALA A 42 -16.44 -2.00 -0.45
N LYS A 43 -17.50 -1.42 0.14
CA LYS A 43 -18.12 -0.18 -0.33
C LYS A 43 -17.14 1.01 -0.25
N ALA A 44 -16.51 1.22 0.90
CA ALA A 44 -15.56 2.33 1.08
C ALA A 44 -14.39 2.26 0.09
N MET A 45 -13.85 1.06 -0.12
CA MET A 45 -12.75 0.85 -1.06
C MET A 45 -13.16 1.01 -2.51
N ARG A 46 -14.35 0.52 -2.90
CA ARG A 46 -14.93 0.78 -4.22
C ARG A 46 -15.08 2.28 -4.49
N ASP A 47 -15.58 3.03 -3.50
CA ASP A 47 -15.81 4.47 -3.63
C ASP A 47 -14.48 5.24 -3.74
N LEU A 48 -13.44 4.84 -2.98
CA LEU A 48 -12.09 5.44 -3.05
C LEU A 48 -11.35 5.11 -4.36
N LEU A 49 -11.51 3.89 -4.87
CA LEU A 49 -10.80 3.40 -6.06
C LEU A 49 -11.59 3.61 -7.36
N GLY A 50 -12.83 4.10 -7.26
CA GLY A 50 -13.68 4.41 -8.42
C GLY A 50 -14.07 3.20 -9.27
N ARG A 51 -13.89 1.97 -8.77
CA ARG A 51 -14.21 0.73 -9.49
C ARG A 51 -14.63 -0.38 -8.54
N GLN A 52 -15.33 -1.38 -9.09
CA GLN A 52 -15.58 -2.62 -8.36
C GLN A 52 -14.28 -3.39 -8.12
N LEU A 53 -14.22 -4.05 -6.97
CA LEU A 53 -13.10 -4.87 -6.54
C LEU A 53 -13.49 -6.35 -6.60
N THR A 54 -12.51 -7.20 -6.87
CA THR A 54 -12.69 -8.64 -6.75
C THR A 54 -12.66 -9.06 -5.28
N SER A 55 -13.19 -10.24 -4.99
CA SER A 55 -13.11 -10.83 -3.65
C SER A 55 -11.66 -11.02 -3.21
N ASP A 56 -10.78 -11.42 -4.13
CA ASP A 56 -9.36 -11.68 -3.85
C ASP A 56 -8.62 -10.38 -3.54
N GLU A 57 -8.92 -9.29 -4.25
CA GLU A 57 -8.37 -7.97 -3.95
C GLU A 57 -8.74 -7.52 -2.53
N LEU A 58 -10.03 -7.65 -2.16
CA LEU A 58 -10.51 -7.27 -0.83
C LEU A 58 -9.89 -8.12 0.28
N VAL A 59 -9.73 -9.42 0.03
CA VAL A 59 -9.05 -10.33 0.96
C VAL A 59 -7.57 -9.95 1.10
N ALA A 60 -6.85 -9.74 0.00
CA ALA A 60 -5.45 -9.35 0.02
C ALA A 60 -5.23 -8.04 0.80
N MET A 61 -6.08 -7.04 0.54
CA MET A 61 -6.06 -5.78 1.27
C MET A 61 -6.24 -5.97 2.77
N ARG A 62 -7.18 -6.83 3.20
CA ARG A 62 -7.40 -7.11 4.61
C ARG A 62 -6.24 -7.86 5.26
N ILE A 63 -5.70 -8.87 4.59
CA ILE A 63 -4.54 -9.65 5.07
C ILE A 63 -3.35 -8.72 5.33
N HIS A 64 -3.11 -7.76 4.44
CA HIS A 64 -1.98 -6.82 4.56
C HIS A 64 -2.33 -5.52 5.30
N GLY A 65 -3.53 -5.37 5.84
CA GLY A 65 -3.92 -4.21 6.65
C GLY A 65 -4.11 -2.92 5.85
N VAL A 66 -4.40 -2.98 4.56
CA VAL A 66 -4.82 -1.81 3.77
C VAL A 66 -6.21 -1.37 4.26
N SER A 67 -6.33 -0.12 4.70
CA SER A 67 -7.59 0.48 5.18
C SER A 67 -8.01 1.65 4.30
N PRO A 68 -9.30 2.05 4.31
CA PRO A 68 -9.77 3.23 3.60
C PRO A 68 -8.98 4.51 3.95
N GLU A 69 -8.65 4.70 5.22
CA GLU A 69 -7.90 5.87 5.71
C GLU A 69 -6.47 5.87 5.15
N PHE A 70 -5.80 4.71 5.17
CA PHE A 70 -4.49 4.57 4.56
C PHE A 70 -4.54 4.81 3.04
N THR A 71 -5.52 4.26 2.34
CA THR A 71 -5.68 4.46 0.90
C THR A 71 -5.88 5.93 0.58
N GLN A 72 -6.75 6.63 1.31
CA GLN A 72 -6.98 8.07 1.12
C GLN A 72 -5.69 8.87 1.31
N GLN A 73 -4.97 8.64 2.41
CA GLN A 73 -3.73 9.35 2.71
C GLN A 73 -2.66 9.10 1.63
N MET A 74 -2.50 7.84 1.20
CA MET A 74 -1.54 7.51 0.14
C MET A 74 -1.96 8.11 -1.21
N GLN A 75 -3.26 8.17 -1.51
CA GLN A 75 -3.76 8.81 -2.72
C GLN A 75 -3.49 10.33 -2.75
N GLU A 76 -3.55 10.98 -1.59
CA GLU A 76 -3.22 12.41 -1.45
C GLU A 76 -1.72 12.68 -1.49
N LEU A 77 -0.91 11.81 -0.88
CA LEU A 77 0.53 12.00 -0.80
C LEU A 77 1.28 11.55 -2.05
N VAL A 78 0.78 10.54 -2.77
CA VAL A 78 1.49 9.88 -3.87
C VAL A 78 0.78 10.08 -5.20
N SER A 79 -0.42 9.51 -5.39
CA SER A 79 -1.20 9.60 -6.63
C SER A 79 -2.64 9.16 -6.41
N LYS A 80 -3.61 9.80 -7.07
CA LYS A 80 -5.01 9.37 -7.02
C LYS A 80 -5.25 7.99 -7.66
N ASP A 81 -4.39 7.58 -8.60
CA ASP A 81 -4.56 6.39 -9.42
C ASP A 81 -3.78 5.16 -8.90
N LEU A 82 -3.59 5.04 -7.58
CA LEU A 82 -2.89 3.89 -6.99
C LEU A 82 -3.67 2.58 -7.19
N SER A 83 -2.98 1.55 -7.64
CA SER A 83 -3.55 0.20 -7.77
C SER A 83 -3.66 -0.51 -6.40
N VAL A 84 -4.49 -1.55 -6.33
CA VAL A 84 -4.58 -2.42 -5.15
C VAL A 84 -3.23 -3.05 -4.83
N ASP A 85 -2.52 -3.54 -5.85
CA ASP A 85 -1.19 -4.14 -5.68
C ASP A 85 -0.18 -3.15 -5.11
N GLN A 86 -0.22 -1.89 -5.53
CA GLN A 86 0.64 -0.84 -4.97
C GLN A 86 0.31 -0.56 -3.50
N LEU A 87 -0.97 -0.44 -3.15
CA LEU A 87 -1.40 -0.24 -1.76
C LEU A 87 -0.99 -1.40 -0.85
N VAL A 88 -1.14 -2.63 -1.35
CA VAL A 88 -0.70 -3.85 -0.67
C VAL A 88 0.82 -3.87 -0.52
N ALA A 89 1.57 -3.59 -1.59
CA ALA A 89 3.03 -3.52 -1.56
C ALA A 89 3.54 -2.47 -0.56
N PHE A 90 2.89 -1.31 -0.49
CA PHE A 90 3.21 -0.29 0.50
C PHE A 90 3.07 -0.82 1.93
N ARG A 91 2.00 -1.55 2.24
CA ARG A 91 1.83 -2.17 3.56
C ARG A 91 2.87 -3.24 3.83
N ILE A 92 3.15 -4.12 2.88
CA ILE A 92 4.13 -5.20 3.02
C ILE A 92 5.54 -4.66 3.32
N HIS A 93 5.96 -3.62 2.61
CA HIS A 93 7.31 -3.06 2.75
C HIS A 93 7.37 -1.88 3.74
N GLY A 94 6.24 -1.48 4.31
CA GLY A 94 6.17 -0.39 5.29
C GLY A 94 6.39 1.00 4.69
N ALA A 95 5.99 1.23 3.44
CA ALA A 95 5.91 2.57 2.86
C ALA A 95 4.66 3.27 3.42
N SER A 96 4.82 3.93 4.58
CA SER A 96 3.73 4.62 5.28
C SER A 96 3.53 6.07 4.80
N PRO A 97 2.38 6.69 5.08
CA PRO A 97 2.16 8.13 4.88
C PRO A 97 3.25 8.99 5.56
N GLU A 98 3.69 8.60 6.76
CA GLU A 98 4.76 9.28 7.49
C GLU A 98 6.09 9.20 6.74
N PHE A 99 6.44 8.02 6.23
CA PHE A 99 7.64 7.84 5.42
C PHE A 99 7.62 8.70 4.15
N VAL A 100 6.47 8.78 3.46
CA VAL A 100 6.34 9.65 2.27
C VAL A 100 6.56 11.11 2.66
N LYS A 101 5.96 11.58 3.76
CA LYS A 101 6.14 12.95 4.26
C LYS A 101 7.61 13.24 4.61
N GLU A 102 8.28 12.35 5.33
CA GLU A 102 9.70 12.48 5.68
C GLU A 102 10.60 12.60 4.44
N MET A 103 10.31 11.83 3.39
CA MET A 103 11.07 11.90 2.14
C MET A 103 10.79 13.19 1.35
N LYS A 104 9.54 13.68 1.35
CA LYS A 104 9.22 15.00 0.80
C LYS A 104 9.96 16.12 1.53
N GLU A 105 9.96 16.10 2.87
CA GLU A 105 10.74 17.03 3.70
C GLU A 105 12.26 16.94 3.44
N ALA A 106 12.75 15.77 3.00
CA ALA A 106 14.13 15.60 2.59
C ALA A 106 14.42 16.19 1.19
N GLY A 107 13.42 16.69 0.48
CA GLY A 107 13.52 17.35 -0.83
C GLY A 107 13.06 16.48 -2.01
N TYR A 108 12.37 15.36 -1.77
CA TYR A 108 11.86 14.47 -2.82
C TYR A 108 10.33 14.61 -2.96
N GLU A 109 9.88 15.65 -3.63
CA GLU A 109 8.44 15.99 -3.75
C GLU A 109 7.63 14.98 -4.58
N HIS A 110 8.25 14.44 -5.63
CA HIS A 110 7.63 13.50 -6.56
C HIS A 110 8.38 12.17 -6.49
N ILE A 111 7.74 11.18 -5.87
CA ILE A 111 8.30 9.84 -5.69
C ILE A 111 7.37 8.85 -6.35
N ALA A 112 7.90 8.06 -7.29
CA ALA A 112 7.11 7.03 -7.93
C ALA A 112 6.74 5.93 -6.90
N PRO A 113 5.55 5.28 -7.03
CA PRO A 113 5.14 4.21 -6.12
C PRO A 113 6.17 3.09 -5.95
N ASP A 114 6.76 2.62 -7.04
CA ASP A 114 7.80 1.60 -7.03
C ASP A 114 9.08 2.06 -6.31
N GLN A 115 9.45 3.34 -6.45
CA GLN A 115 10.57 3.94 -5.71
C GLN A 115 10.31 3.99 -4.19
N LEU A 116 9.07 4.26 -3.74
CA LEU A 116 8.74 4.19 -2.32
C LEU A 116 8.99 2.79 -1.75
N VAL A 117 8.56 1.77 -2.48
CA VAL A 117 8.77 0.37 -2.11
C VAL A 117 10.27 0.02 -2.12
N ALA A 118 10.98 0.39 -3.18
CA ALA A 118 12.41 0.10 -3.31
C ALA A 118 13.24 0.76 -2.19
N MET A 119 12.96 2.02 -1.87
CA MET A 119 13.62 2.70 -0.75
C MET A 119 13.41 1.94 0.56
N ARG A 120 12.20 1.45 0.82
CA ARG A 120 11.90 0.67 2.03
C ARG A 120 12.63 -0.67 2.06
N ILE A 121 12.68 -1.39 0.94
CA ILE A 121 13.40 -2.66 0.80
C ILE A 121 14.89 -2.48 1.10
N HIS A 122 15.50 -1.41 0.59
CA HIS A 122 16.92 -1.15 0.77
C HIS A 122 17.26 -0.36 2.05
N GLY A 123 16.26 0.14 2.77
CA GLY A 123 16.45 0.92 4.00
C GLY A 123 16.96 2.33 3.74
N VAL A 124 16.55 2.94 2.62
CA VAL A 124 16.70 4.38 2.36
C VAL A 124 15.62 5.13 3.14
N ASN A 125 16.04 6.06 4.00
CA ASN A 125 15.17 6.92 4.79
C ASN A 125 15.79 8.32 4.90
N LYS A 126 15.07 9.27 5.50
CA LYS A 126 15.54 10.66 5.68
C LYS A 126 16.93 10.74 6.35
N ALA A 127 17.19 9.91 7.36
CA ALA A 127 18.49 9.88 8.03
C ALA A 127 19.63 9.49 7.08
N PHE A 128 19.41 8.48 6.23
CA PHE A 128 20.38 8.07 5.21
C PHE A 128 20.62 9.17 4.16
N VAL A 129 19.57 9.90 3.75
CA VAL A 129 19.71 11.06 2.85
C VAL A 129 20.63 12.11 3.46
N LEU A 130 20.41 12.46 4.74
CA LEU A 130 21.22 13.44 5.44
C LEU A 130 22.67 12.98 5.59
N GLU A 131 22.89 11.69 5.88
CA GLU A 131 24.23 11.10 5.96
C GLU A 131 24.96 11.19 4.61
N ALA A 132 24.31 10.82 3.50
CA ALA A 132 24.90 10.92 2.18
C ALA A 132 25.29 12.36 1.82
N ARG A 133 24.42 13.34 2.13
CA ARG A 133 24.73 14.77 1.95
C ARG A 133 25.91 15.22 2.80
N ALA A 134 25.95 14.82 4.08
CA ALA A 134 27.05 15.16 5.00
C ALA A 134 28.41 14.60 4.53
N ARG A 135 28.40 13.49 3.78
CA ARG A 135 29.60 12.90 3.16
C ARG A 135 29.99 13.54 1.83
N GLY A 136 29.28 14.59 1.39
CA GLY A 136 29.61 15.37 0.21
C GLY A 136 29.01 14.86 -1.10
N TYR A 137 28.13 13.85 -1.07
CA TYR A 137 27.39 13.46 -2.26
C TYR A 137 26.42 14.57 -2.66
N LYS A 138 26.47 14.97 -3.93
CA LYS A 138 25.60 15.96 -4.58
C LYS A 138 24.63 15.26 -5.53
N ASP A 139 23.58 15.97 -5.94
CA ASP A 139 22.61 15.52 -6.96
C ASP A 139 22.06 14.10 -6.71
N LEU A 140 21.70 13.84 -5.45
CA LEU A 140 21.20 12.55 -4.99
C LEU A 140 19.79 12.30 -5.54
N THR A 141 19.67 11.63 -6.67
CA THR A 141 18.39 11.04 -7.11
C THR A 141 18.00 9.88 -6.20
N ILE A 142 16.73 9.47 -6.24
CA ILE A 142 16.24 8.33 -5.44
C ILE A 142 16.95 7.05 -5.84
N ASP A 143 17.09 6.80 -7.14
CA ASP A 143 17.82 5.63 -7.65
C ASP A 143 19.27 5.65 -7.17
N ARG A 144 19.90 6.82 -7.15
CA ARG A 144 21.26 6.97 -6.62
C ARG A 144 21.34 6.68 -5.12
N LEU A 145 20.36 7.11 -4.33
CA LEU A 145 20.30 6.77 -2.90
C LEU A 145 20.17 5.26 -2.70
N ILE A 146 19.33 4.60 -3.50
CA ILE A 146 19.15 3.15 -3.46
C ILE A 146 20.47 2.43 -3.80
N GLU A 147 21.14 2.82 -4.89
CA GLU A 147 22.45 2.29 -5.25
C GLU A 147 23.49 2.48 -4.14
N LEU A 148 23.59 3.69 -3.58
CA LEU A 148 24.52 3.98 -2.48
C LEU A 148 24.23 3.14 -1.24
N ARG A 149 22.95 2.83 -0.99
CA ARG A 149 22.56 1.99 0.14
C ARG A 149 22.92 0.52 -0.09
N ILE A 150 22.74 0.01 -1.31
CA ILE A 150 23.12 -1.35 -1.71
C ILE A 150 24.64 -1.53 -1.66
N HIS A 151 25.41 -0.57 -2.19
CA HIS A 151 26.86 -0.68 -2.31
C HIS A 151 27.66 -0.13 -1.11
N GLY A 152 26.96 0.51 -0.17
CA GLY A 152 27.53 1.16 1.01
C GLY A 152 28.08 2.57 0.70
N LEU A 153 27.98 3.45 1.69
CA LEU A 153 28.53 4.80 1.61
C LEU A 153 30.06 4.75 1.71
N ARG A 154 30.75 5.15 0.63
CA ARG A 154 32.19 5.44 0.65
C ARG A 154 32.40 6.94 0.86
N ARG A 155 33.64 7.41 1.05
CA ARG A 155 33.91 8.85 0.91
C ARG A 155 33.61 9.24 -0.54
N ALA A 156 32.89 10.35 -0.74
CA ALA A 156 32.78 10.92 -2.08
C ALA A 156 34.19 11.27 -2.57
N SER A 157 34.58 10.75 -3.74
CA SER A 157 35.78 11.20 -4.42
C SER A 157 35.55 12.65 -4.84
N LEU A 158 36.43 13.55 -4.39
CA LEU A 158 36.41 14.97 -4.75
C LEU A 158 36.60 15.17 -6.26
#